data_AF-A0A182YRG9-F1
#
_entry.id   AF-A0A182YRG9-F1
#
_cell.length_a   1.000
_cell.length_b   1.000
_cell.length_c   1.000
_cell.angle_alpha   90.00
_cell.angle_beta   90.00
_cell.angle_gamma   90.00
#
_symmetry.space_group_name_H-M   'P 1'
#
loop_
_entity.id
_entity.type
_entity.pdbx_description
1 polymer ?
#
loop_
_entity_poly.entity_id
_entity_poly.type
_entity_poly.pdbx_seq_one_letter_code
_entity_poly.pdbx_strand_id
1 'polypeptide(L)'
;MSIAEGEFWYAGIRSVLNNHFRNVQPTVSLFSFNFSVDGLPLHKRTRKQFWQILMSIQEMPEVPVLMVGNFCGESKTQSTEEYLRPLVNELNELM
;
A
#
# COMPACT_ATOMS: atom_id res chain seq x y z
N MET A 1 1.56 7.26 -11.78
CA MET A 1 1.19 8.69 -11.68
C MET A 1 2.38 9.43 -11.11
N SER A 2 2.73 10.62 -11.59
CA SER A 2 3.77 11.41 -10.92
C SER A 2 3.15 12.16 -9.74
N ILE A 3 3.70 12.00 -8.54
CA ILE A 3 3.33 12.77 -7.34
C ILE A 3 4.61 13.42 -6.83
N ALA A 4 4.60 14.72 -6.50
CA ALA A 4 5.72 15.41 -5.84
C ALA A 4 7.14 15.00 -6.30
N GLU A 5 7.48 15.26 -7.57
CA GLU A 5 8.78 14.95 -8.21
C GLU A 5 9.21 13.46 -8.19
N GLY A 6 8.32 12.54 -7.84
CA GLY A 6 8.57 11.10 -7.84
C GLY A 6 7.49 10.28 -8.55
N GLU A 7 7.65 8.97 -8.48
CA GLU A 7 6.76 7.99 -9.11
C GLU A 7 5.87 7.35 -8.06
N PHE A 8 4.57 7.43 -8.28
CA PHE A 8 3.58 6.77 -7.44
C PHE A 8 2.88 5.65 -8.19
N TRP A 9 2.87 4.49 -7.54
CA TRP A 9 2.15 3.30 -7.95
C TRP A 9 1.15 2.91 -6.85
N TYR A 10 -0.10 2.71 -7.24
CA TYR A 10 -1.16 2.27 -6.35
C TYR A 10 -1.92 1.12 -7.02
N ALA A 11 -1.77 -0.09 -6.49
CA ALA A 11 -2.55 -1.24 -6.96
C ALA A 11 -3.95 -1.26 -6.37
N GLY A 12 -4.07 -0.83 -5.11
CA GLY A 12 -5.30 -0.87 -4.34
C GLY A 12 -5.54 -2.19 -3.63
N ILE A 13 -6.34 -2.12 -2.57
CA ILE A 13 -6.72 -3.22 -1.69
C ILE A 13 -7.42 -4.32 -2.50
N ARG A 14 -8.43 -3.94 -3.32
CA ARG A 14 -9.23 -4.91 -4.09
C ARG A 14 -8.37 -5.70 -5.07
N SER A 15 -7.50 -5.01 -5.82
CA SER A 15 -6.61 -5.63 -6.80
C SER A 15 -5.65 -6.62 -6.15
N VAL A 16 -5.04 -6.20 -5.03
CA VAL A 16 -4.08 -7.00 -4.27
C VAL A 16 -4.74 -8.23 -3.65
N LEU A 17 -5.93 -8.10 -3.04
CA LEU A 17 -6.68 -9.23 -2.49
C LEU A 17 -7.15 -10.19 -3.59
N ASN A 18 -7.70 -9.68 -4.69
CA ASN A 18 -8.13 -10.52 -5.82
C ASN A 18 -6.96 -11.28 -6.44
N ASN A 19 -5.78 -10.67 -6.49
CA ASN A 19 -4.58 -11.35 -6.98
C ASN A 19 -4.07 -12.40 -5.99
N HIS A 20 -4.05 -12.09 -4.69
CA HIS A 20 -3.60 -13.02 -3.64
C HIS A 20 -4.52 -14.25 -3.53
N PHE A 21 -5.83 -14.02 -3.51
CA PHE A 21 -6.85 -15.07 -3.39
C PHE A 21 -7.37 -15.58 -4.74
N ARG A 22 -6.63 -15.36 -5.84
CA ARG A 22 -7.08 -15.74 -7.19
C ARG A 22 -7.43 -17.22 -7.31
N ASN A 23 -6.67 -18.08 -6.63
CA ASN A 23 -6.78 -19.54 -6.73
C ASN A 23 -7.14 -20.21 -5.39
N VAL A 24 -7.37 -19.42 -4.34
CA VAL A 24 -7.63 -19.92 -2.99
C VAL A 24 -8.72 -19.07 -2.37
N GLN A 25 -9.76 -19.72 -1.85
CA GLN A 25 -10.83 -19.02 -1.15
C GLN A 25 -10.35 -18.62 0.25
N PRO A 26 -10.57 -17.37 0.69
CA PRO A 26 -10.27 -16.98 2.07
C PRO A 26 -11.01 -17.86 3.08
N THR A 27 -10.39 -18.09 4.22
CA THR A 27 -10.97 -18.87 5.33
C THR A 27 -11.99 -18.08 6.14
N VAL A 28 -12.05 -16.76 5.95
CA VAL A 28 -12.95 -15.84 6.64
C VAL A 28 -13.73 -14.97 5.65
N SER A 29 -14.89 -14.47 6.08
CA SER A 29 -15.77 -13.62 5.26
C SER A 29 -15.66 -12.13 5.57
N LEU A 30 -14.98 -11.75 6.65
CA LEU A 30 -14.73 -10.38 7.07
C LEU A 30 -13.23 -10.21 7.29
N PHE A 31 -12.68 -9.10 6.80
CA PHE A 31 -11.28 -8.76 6.99
C PHE A 31 -11.17 -7.46 7.79
N SER A 32 -10.35 -7.50 8.83
CA SER A 32 -9.83 -6.31 9.49
C SER A 32 -8.40 -6.07 9.03
N PHE A 33 -8.12 -4.88 8.54
CA PHE A 33 -6.81 -4.55 7.98
C PHE A 33 -5.97 -3.73 8.96
N ASN A 34 -4.69 -4.07 9.08
CA ASN A 34 -3.68 -3.18 9.64
C ASN A 34 -2.89 -2.56 8.49
N PHE A 35 -2.73 -1.24 8.51
CA PHE A 35 -1.91 -0.52 7.55
C PHE A 35 -0.61 -0.02 8.20
N SER A 36 0.49 -0.15 7.47
CA SER A 36 1.77 0.47 7.80
C SER A 36 2.24 1.32 6.63
N VAL A 37 2.62 2.55 6.93
CA VAL A 37 3.08 3.52 5.95
C VAL A 37 4.43 4.07 6.41
N ASP A 38 5.50 3.66 5.75
CA ASP A 38 6.86 4.04 6.16
C ASP A 38 7.80 4.28 4.97
N GLY A 39 8.82 5.10 5.22
CA GLY A 39 9.87 5.51 4.31
C GLY A 39 11.15 4.69 4.48
N LEU A 40 11.54 3.95 3.46
CA LEU A 40 12.76 3.14 3.44
C LEU A 40 13.78 3.68 2.42
N PRO A 41 15.02 3.99 2.83
CA PRO A 41 16.09 4.35 1.91
C PRO A 41 16.40 3.19 0.96
N LEU A 42 16.46 3.45 -0.34
CA LEU A 42 16.79 2.43 -1.34
C LEU A 42 18.29 2.07 -1.33
N HIS A 43 19.14 3.09 -1.27
CA HIS A 43 20.59 2.92 -1.27
C HIS A 43 21.26 4.00 -0.43
N LYS A 44 22.35 3.62 0.26
CA LYS A 44 23.14 4.53 1.12
C LYS A 44 23.73 5.75 0.39
N ARG A 45 23.82 5.70 -0.95
CA ARG A 45 24.44 6.75 -1.78
C ARG A 45 23.44 7.62 -2.54
N THR A 46 22.15 7.32 -2.47
CA THR A 46 21.10 8.09 -3.14
C THR A 46 20.12 8.60 -2.11
N ARG A 47 19.54 9.78 -2.36
CA ARG A 47 18.41 10.25 -1.53
C ARG A 47 17.10 9.54 -1.83
N LYS A 48 17.07 8.65 -2.84
CA LYS A 48 15.86 7.91 -3.22
C LYS A 48 15.35 7.05 -2.06
N GLN A 49 14.05 7.19 -1.80
CA GLN A 49 13.32 6.49 -0.76
C GLN A 49 12.08 5.85 -1.39
N PHE A 50 11.74 4.67 -0.88
CA PHE A 50 10.40 4.11 -1.04
C PHE A 50 9.54 4.50 0.13
N TRP A 51 8.32 4.90 -0.15
CA TRP A 51 7.26 5.12 0.82
C TRP A 51 6.20 4.08 0.51
N GLN A 52 6.22 2.98 1.26
CA GLN A 52 5.37 1.83 1.01
C GLN A 52 4.09 1.96 1.81
N ILE A 53 2.96 1.59 1.21
CA ILE A 53 1.70 1.33 1.91
C ILE A 53 1.57 -0.19 1.98
N LEU A 54 1.74 -0.71 3.18
CA LEU A 54 1.68 -2.12 3.50
C LEU A 54 0.38 -2.44 4.25
N MET A 55 -0.17 -3.62 4.01
CA MET A 55 -1.42 -4.11 4.58
C MET A 55 -1.24 -5.53 5.10
N SER A 56 -1.77 -5.83 6.29
CA SER A 56 -1.96 -7.21 6.77
C SER A 56 -3.41 -7.46 7.17
N ILE A 57 -3.81 -8.73 7.11
CA ILE A 57 -5.16 -9.19 7.47
C ILE A 57 -5.10 -9.77 8.89
N GLN A 58 -5.82 -9.17 9.83
CA GLN A 58 -5.74 -9.55 11.25
C GLN A 58 -6.19 -11.00 11.48
N GLU A 59 -7.23 -11.43 10.78
CA GLU A 59 -7.83 -12.75 10.92
C GLU A 59 -7.02 -13.87 10.24
N MET A 60 -6.04 -13.51 9.40
CA MET A 60 -5.23 -14.43 8.61
C MET A 60 -3.74 -14.07 8.74
N PRO A 61 -3.12 -14.23 9.93
CA PRO A 61 -1.73 -13.87 10.17
C PRO A 61 -0.72 -14.68 9.33
N GLU A 62 -1.15 -15.80 8.75
CA GLU A 62 -0.39 -16.60 7.79
C GLU A 62 -0.27 -15.94 6.41
N VAL A 63 -1.18 -15.00 6.07
CA VAL A 63 -1.09 -14.22 4.84
C VAL A 63 0.08 -13.25 4.97
N PRO A 64 1.02 -13.24 4.00
CA PRO A 64 2.13 -12.30 4.04
C PRO A 64 1.63 -10.86 3.98
N VAL A 65 2.39 -9.93 4.54
CA VAL A 65 2.14 -8.49 4.38
C VAL A 65 2.11 -8.16 2.89
N LEU A 66 1.05 -7.49 2.45
CA LEU A 66 0.80 -7.15 1.07
C LEU A 66 1.08 -5.67 0.84
N MET A 67 1.76 -5.34 -0.26
CA MET A 67 1.97 -3.95 -0.67
C MET A 67 0.80 -3.50 -1.54
N VAL A 68 0.07 -2.46 -1.10
CA VAL A 68 -1.09 -1.91 -1.83
C VAL A 68 -0.73 -0.65 -2.62
N GLY A 69 0.35 0.02 -2.23
CA GLY A 69 0.88 1.17 -2.93
C GLY A 69 2.33 1.44 -2.56
N ASN A 70 3.02 2.19 -3.40
CA ASN A 70 4.39 2.64 -3.16
C ASN A 70 4.66 3.95 -3.90
N PHE A 71 5.33 4.86 -3.22
CA PHE A 71 5.92 6.05 -3.81
C PHE A 71 7.44 5.95 -3.84
N CYS A 72 8.07 6.37 -4.93
CA CYS A 72 9.52 6.44 -5.11
C CYS A 72 9.94 7.87 -5.44
N GLY A 73 10.71 8.50 -4.56
CA GLY A 73 11.20 9.87 -4.77
C GLY A 73 12.45 10.18 -3.95
N GLU A 74 13.06 11.34 -4.17
CA GLU A 74 14.23 11.79 -3.37
C GLU A 74 13.88 12.23 -1.94
N SER A 75 12.60 12.46 -1.67
CA SER A 75 12.13 12.88 -0.36
C SER A 75 10.72 12.34 -0.13
N LYS A 76 10.18 12.56 1.08
CA LYS A 76 8.78 12.25 1.39
C LYS A 76 7.87 13.04 0.43
N THR A 77 6.67 12.53 0.17
CA THR A 77 5.68 13.29 -0.59
C THR A 77 5.39 14.62 0.12
N GLN A 78 5.39 15.74 -0.60
CA GLN A 78 5.12 17.06 -0.01
C GLN A 78 3.68 17.17 0.52
N SER A 79 2.78 16.32 0.01
CA SER A 79 1.39 16.24 0.41
C SER A 79 1.04 14.81 0.85
N THR A 80 0.84 14.61 2.15
CA THR A 80 0.29 13.36 2.70
C THR A 80 -1.10 13.08 2.14
N GLU A 81 -1.86 14.13 1.87
CA GLU A 81 -3.20 14.03 1.30
C GLU A 81 -3.16 13.41 -0.09
N GLU A 82 -2.33 13.93 -1.01
CA GLU A 82 -2.22 13.36 -2.37
C GLU A 82 -1.77 11.90 -2.36
N TYR A 83 -0.87 11.57 -1.43
CA TYR A 83 -0.33 10.23 -1.29
C TYR A 83 -1.34 9.21 -0.73
N LEU A 84 -2.13 9.60 0.28
CA LEU A 84 -3.09 8.71 0.94
C LEU A 84 -4.52 8.78 0.37
N ARG A 85 -4.85 9.81 -0.41
CA ARG A 85 -6.19 9.99 -1.01
C ARG A 85 -6.67 8.73 -1.75
N PRO A 86 -5.85 8.04 -2.56
CA PRO A 86 -6.29 6.81 -3.24
C PRO A 86 -6.70 5.71 -2.27
N LEU A 87 -5.94 5.52 -1.17
CA LEU A 87 -6.25 4.55 -0.13
C LEU A 87 -7.54 4.91 0.60
N VAL A 88 -7.70 6.17 1.01
CA VAL A 88 -8.90 6.64 1.73
C VAL A 88 -10.14 6.51 0.86
N ASN A 89 -10.05 6.87 -0.42
CA ASN A 89 -11.18 6.73 -1.36
C ASN A 89 -11.60 5.26 -1.49
N GLU A 90 -10.64 4.35 -1.70
CA GLU A 90 -10.96 2.93 -1.83
C GLU A 90 -11.53 2.35 -0.52
N LEU A 91 -11.01 2.74 0.65
CA LEU A 91 -11.57 2.31 1.93
C LEU A 91 -13.03 2.78 2.09
N ASN A 92 -13.34 4.03 1.71
CA ASN A 92 -14.72 4.55 1.76
C ASN A 92 -15.66 3.84 0.77
N GLU A 93 -15.15 3.29 -0.34
CA GLU A 93 -15.93 2.50 -1.29
C GLU A 93 -16.17 1.05 -0.83
N LEU A 94 -15.30 0.52 0.04
CA LEU A 94 -15.35 -0.85 0.55
C LEU A 94 -16.11 -0.98 1.88
N MET A 95 -16.35 0.13 2.58
CA MET A 95 -17.04 0.18 3.88
C MET A 95 -18.54 0.46 3.76
#